data_AF-A0A819FNV1-F1
#
_entry.id   AF-A0A819FNV1-F1
#
_cell.length_a   1.000
_cell.length_b   1.000
_cell.length_c   1.000
_cell.angle_alpha   90.00
_cell.angle_beta   90.00
_cell.angle_gamma   90.00
#
_symmetry.space_group_name_H-M   'P 1'
#
loop_
_entity.id
_entity.type
_entity.pdbx_description
1 polymer ?
#
loop_
_entity_poly.entity_id
_entity_poly.type
_entity_poly.pdbx_seq_one_letter_code
_entity_poly.pdbx_strand_id
1 'polypeptide(L)'
;MTSSYLVTISKADLKLKTVKDFITGIFIDNSGSTSSQLVSIGKNVLQAELSICQVTQFDHIVLWNTTAKLYTNIETAHPEGGTNPTTIFQNESTKNAFNKSDVIVFVTDGEIDNNSVTQFATHTKDNLNKALVICIIVRNRFLTPSQINVSVVAPLMIASNVLCLFYDGEIFYILSSKGYISQFYKSSDDLTDYQKLNTLNINELFHNIQIYEYTKIPDGYIPIRDNEEEMIAIDFNKFLNTKDLNLISNLTENDWKTLIQYGKIGNKLHELRIFVSHMKNQSIEIDKEKLKLNFNFKYLKQRDEIISNIVKLKLNEINNSIELNQYRQQLHHISDQAKIEEIEYLKYINLNLHKNRQYWNNIQNLIHEQEIGSYSINDFTFSSNRANRAKLLTINDDEYSDIINILDHTNVPLFQCAICMEQGPFVLWLKIPNNLNDTTNDFIINFPLEGNENLINCIVSNPVCGFCAKSYINATINNSNQLITLYRESCAGFIPLNWSIESNRKFANNILYQILTGNKILHHIQMLLLSIIDDYKSN
;
A
#
# COMPACT_ATOMS: atom_id res chain seq x y z
N MET A 1 -15.55 -31.64 5.98
CA MET A 1 -15.87 -31.20 4.60
C MET A 1 -14.80 -30.18 4.23
N THR A 2 -13.83 -30.56 3.39
CA THR A 2 -12.78 -29.66 2.90
C THR A 2 -13.45 -28.54 2.10
N SER A 3 -13.28 -27.30 2.53
CA SER A 3 -13.80 -26.12 1.84
C SER A 3 -13.23 -26.09 0.43
N SER A 4 -14.12 -26.18 -0.57
CA SER A 4 -13.80 -26.48 -1.98
C SER A 4 -12.92 -25.46 -2.71
N TYR A 5 -12.43 -24.41 -2.05
CA TYR A 5 -11.68 -23.31 -2.66
C TYR A 5 -10.29 -23.08 -2.07
N LEU A 6 -9.92 -23.70 -0.94
CA LEU A 6 -8.57 -23.61 -0.36
C LEU A 6 -7.98 -25.01 -0.28
N VAL A 7 -6.75 -25.16 -0.76
CA VAL A 7 -6.04 -26.44 -0.78
C VAL A 7 -4.68 -26.25 -0.13
N THR A 8 -4.36 -27.16 0.80
CA THR A 8 -3.03 -27.30 1.38
C THR A 8 -2.34 -28.49 0.72
N ILE A 9 -1.13 -28.28 0.23
CA ILE A 9 -0.35 -29.27 -0.49
C ILE A 9 0.95 -29.49 0.29
N SER A 10 1.19 -30.72 0.75
CA SER A 10 2.42 -31.05 1.46
C SER A 10 3.61 -31.11 0.51
N LYS A 11 4.76 -30.64 0.99
CA LYS A 11 6.04 -30.64 0.27
C LYS A 11 7.02 -31.72 0.73
N ALA A 12 6.61 -32.60 1.65
CA ALA A 12 7.50 -33.57 2.28
C ALA A 12 8.28 -34.48 1.30
N ASP A 13 7.73 -34.71 0.11
CA ASP A 13 8.31 -35.58 -0.92
C ASP A 13 9.07 -34.83 -2.03
N LEU A 14 9.14 -33.49 -1.97
CA LEU A 14 9.81 -32.70 -3.00
C LEU A 14 11.33 -32.78 -2.90
N LYS A 15 11.97 -32.97 -4.05
CA LYS A 15 13.43 -33.00 -4.13
C LYS A 15 13.99 -31.61 -4.38
N LEU A 16 15.13 -31.33 -3.76
CA LEU A 16 15.98 -30.20 -4.11
C LEU A 16 16.77 -30.54 -5.38
N LYS A 17 16.80 -29.61 -6.33
CA LYS A 17 17.60 -29.68 -7.55
C LYS A 17 18.32 -28.35 -7.73
N THR A 18 19.51 -28.39 -8.32
CA THR A 18 20.18 -27.16 -8.73
C THR A 18 19.37 -26.50 -9.85
N VAL A 19 19.32 -25.15 -9.90
CA VAL A 19 18.50 -24.42 -10.88
C VAL A 19 18.78 -24.86 -12.33
N LYS A 20 20.04 -25.13 -12.69
CA LYS A 20 20.42 -25.64 -14.03
C LYS A 20 19.89 -27.04 -14.38
N ASP A 21 19.48 -27.84 -13.39
CA ASP A 21 19.01 -29.22 -13.60
C ASP A 21 17.50 -29.28 -13.93
N PHE A 22 16.84 -28.12 -13.95
CA PHE A 22 15.47 -27.94 -14.38
C PHE A 22 15.38 -27.65 -15.88
N ILE A 23 14.21 -27.86 -16.49
CA ILE A 23 13.98 -27.36 -17.85
C ILE A 23 13.88 -25.83 -17.78
N THR A 24 14.80 -25.13 -18.41
CA THR A 24 14.93 -23.67 -18.33
C THR A 24 14.49 -22.99 -19.62
N GLY A 25 13.64 -21.98 -19.49
CA GLY A 25 13.21 -21.13 -20.61
C GLY A 25 13.54 -19.67 -20.36
N ILE A 26 14.20 -19.03 -21.33
CA ILE A 26 14.44 -17.58 -21.32
C ILE A 26 13.59 -16.89 -22.39
N PHE A 27 12.90 -15.83 -21.97
CA PHE A 27 11.94 -15.06 -22.75
C PHE A 27 12.38 -13.60 -22.78
N ILE A 28 12.94 -13.18 -23.91
CA ILE A 28 13.64 -11.89 -24.04
C ILE A 28 12.81 -10.96 -24.91
N ASP A 29 12.50 -9.79 -24.37
CA ASP A 29 11.93 -8.68 -25.11
C ASP A 29 12.89 -8.26 -26.23
N ASN A 30 12.42 -8.19 -27.47
CA ASN A 30 13.19 -7.60 -28.56
C ASN A 30 12.44 -6.44 -29.21
N SER A 31 11.59 -5.75 -28.46
CA SER A 31 10.85 -4.58 -28.89
C SER A 31 11.76 -3.42 -29.27
N GLY A 32 11.26 -2.41 -29.99
CA GLY A 32 12.05 -1.26 -30.44
C GLY A 32 12.75 -0.47 -29.33
N SER A 33 12.21 -0.44 -28.10
CA SER A 33 12.83 0.22 -26.93
C SER A 33 14.20 -0.34 -26.61
N THR A 34 14.40 -1.64 -26.85
CA THR A 34 15.65 -2.36 -26.55
C THR A 34 16.84 -1.92 -27.41
N SER A 35 16.60 -1.06 -28.42
CA SER A 35 17.64 -0.37 -29.20
C SER A 35 18.37 0.71 -28.40
N SER A 36 17.82 1.16 -27.27
CA SER A 36 18.41 2.17 -26.40
C SER A 36 19.77 1.72 -25.84
N GLN A 37 20.71 2.66 -25.71
CA GLN A 37 22.06 2.36 -25.23
C GLN A 37 22.11 2.31 -23.70
N LEU A 38 22.77 1.29 -23.16
CA LEU A 38 23.21 1.25 -21.77
C LEU A 38 24.54 1.99 -21.64
N VAL A 39 24.54 3.10 -20.90
CA VAL A 39 25.69 4.00 -20.76
C VAL A 39 26.87 3.30 -20.08
N SER A 40 26.58 2.39 -19.14
CA SER A 40 27.56 1.59 -18.39
C SER A 40 28.49 0.79 -19.31
N ILE A 41 27.92 0.09 -20.30
CA ILE A 41 28.64 -0.91 -21.09
C ILE A 41 28.78 -0.56 -22.58
N GLY A 42 28.21 0.55 -23.04
CA GLY A 42 28.26 0.99 -24.43
C GLY A 42 27.58 0.04 -25.43
N LYS A 43 26.72 -0.86 -24.94
CA LYS A 43 25.89 -1.78 -25.73
C LYS A 43 24.44 -1.31 -25.71
N ASN A 44 23.63 -1.75 -26.66
CA ASN A 44 22.19 -1.57 -26.53
C ASN A 44 21.60 -2.55 -25.50
N VAL A 45 20.39 -2.25 -25.03
CA VAL A 45 19.67 -3.08 -24.06
C VAL A 45 19.55 -4.52 -24.55
N LEU A 46 19.12 -4.77 -25.80
CA LEU A 46 18.99 -6.12 -26.33
C LEU A 46 20.31 -6.91 -26.26
N GLN A 47 21.44 -6.28 -26.60
CA GLN A 47 22.76 -6.90 -26.51
C GLN A 47 23.13 -7.28 -25.07
N ALA A 48 22.70 -6.47 -24.08
CA ALA A 48 22.88 -6.80 -22.68
C ALA A 48 21.96 -7.96 -22.25
N GLU A 49 20.71 -7.97 -22.67
CA GLU A 49 19.74 -9.04 -22.42
C GLU A 49 20.22 -10.38 -23.02
N LEU A 50 20.70 -10.36 -24.27
CA LEU A 50 21.25 -11.55 -24.94
C LEU A 50 22.54 -12.05 -24.28
N SER A 51 23.30 -11.19 -23.60
CA SER A 51 24.48 -11.63 -22.84
C SER A 51 24.12 -12.54 -21.67
N ILE A 52 22.89 -12.44 -21.15
CA ILE A 52 22.36 -13.35 -20.12
C ILE A 52 22.27 -14.79 -20.64
N CYS A 53 22.01 -14.98 -21.94
CA CYS A 53 22.02 -16.30 -22.57
C CYS A 53 23.39 -17.00 -22.53
N GLN A 54 24.47 -16.26 -22.27
CA GLN A 54 25.82 -16.82 -22.21
C GLN A 54 26.16 -17.37 -20.81
N VAL A 55 25.34 -17.07 -19.80
CA VAL A 55 25.53 -17.48 -18.39
C VAL A 55 25.24 -18.97 -18.21
N THR A 56 24.23 -19.50 -18.90
CA THR A 56 23.82 -20.90 -18.81
C THR A 56 23.19 -21.38 -20.10
N GLN A 57 23.13 -22.69 -20.30
CA GLN A 57 22.47 -23.28 -21.45
C GLN A 57 20.97 -23.38 -21.18
N PHE A 58 20.19 -22.57 -21.89
CA PHE A 58 18.73 -22.61 -21.83
C PHE A 58 18.16 -23.67 -22.79
N ASP A 59 17.18 -24.44 -22.33
CA ASP A 59 16.47 -25.42 -23.17
C ASP A 59 15.57 -24.73 -24.21
N HIS A 60 15.02 -23.58 -23.82
CA HIS A 60 14.14 -22.77 -24.66
C HIS A 60 14.57 -21.31 -24.64
N ILE A 61 14.81 -20.74 -25.83
CA ILE A 61 15.08 -19.31 -26.01
C ILE A 61 13.96 -18.74 -26.87
N VAL A 62 13.20 -17.81 -26.34
CA VAL A 62 12.10 -17.14 -27.03
C VAL A 62 12.37 -15.65 -27.08
N LEU A 63 12.35 -15.08 -28.29
CA LEU A 63 12.29 -13.63 -28.46
C LEU A 63 10.85 -13.21 -28.69
N TRP A 64 10.45 -12.11 -28.07
CA TRP A 64 9.08 -11.62 -28.16
C TRP A 64 9.01 -10.10 -28.28
N ASN A 65 8.07 -9.64 -29.10
CA ASN A 65 7.70 -8.25 -29.32
C ASN A 65 6.19 -8.20 -29.65
N THR A 66 5.80 -7.70 -30.81
CA THR A 66 4.47 -7.88 -31.40
C THR A 66 4.24 -9.28 -31.98
N THR A 67 5.27 -10.11 -32.03
CA THR A 67 5.25 -11.54 -32.35
C THR A 67 6.18 -12.29 -31.40
N ALA A 68 6.02 -13.61 -31.25
CA ALA A 68 6.95 -14.43 -30.46
C ALA A 68 7.43 -15.63 -31.29
N LYS A 69 8.72 -15.94 -31.19
CA LYS A 69 9.36 -17.07 -31.91
C LYS A 69 10.44 -17.73 -31.05
N LEU A 70 10.61 -19.04 -31.25
CA LEU A 70 11.76 -19.78 -30.75
C LEU A 70 13.02 -19.40 -31.54
N TYR A 71 14.12 -19.21 -30.84
CA TYR A 71 15.42 -18.87 -31.40
C TYR A 71 16.44 -19.96 -31.10
N THR A 72 17.20 -20.33 -32.13
CA THR A 72 18.36 -21.22 -32.01
C THR A 72 19.67 -20.47 -32.20
N ASN A 73 19.65 -19.32 -32.90
CA ASN A 73 20.80 -18.44 -33.07
C ASN A 73 20.44 -17.00 -32.64
N ILE A 74 20.94 -16.60 -31.48
CA ILE A 74 20.72 -15.27 -30.89
C ILE A 74 21.42 -14.14 -31.65
N GLU A 75 22.43 -14.42 -32.49
CA GLU A 75 23.21 -13.39 -33.19
C GLU A 75 22.39 -12.61 -34.23
N THR A 76 21.29 -13.20 -34.72
CA THR A 76 20.39 -12.56 -35.69
C THR A 76 19.31 -11.68 -35.06
N ALA A 77 19.25 -11.65 -33.73
CA ALA A 77 18.27 -10.86 -32.99
C ALA A 77 18.53 -9.36 -33.19
N HIS A 78 17.46 -8.61 -33.41
CA HIS A 78 17.51 -7.17 -33.50
C HIS A 78 16.26 -6.54 -32.88
N PRO A 79 16.36 -5.30 -32.37
CA PRO A 79 15.21 -4.58 -31.83
C PRO A 79 14.18 -4.27 -32.93
N GLU A 80 12.92 -4.65 -32.74
CA GLU A 80 11.84 -4.36 -33.67
C GLU A 80 10.45 -4.43 -32.99
N GLY A 81 9.45 -3.75 -33.56
CA GLY A 81 8.07 -3.84 -33.10
C GLY A 81 7.81 -3.18 -31.74
N GLY A 82 6.67 -3.53 -31.13
CA GLY A 82 6.23 -3.03 -29.82
C GLY A 82 6.26 -4.10 -28.73
N THR A 83 6.06 -3.70 -27.48
CA THR A 83 6.09 -4.58 -26.31
C THR A 83 4.73 -5.25 -26.08
N ASN A 84 4.58 -6.52 -26.46
CA ASN A 84 3.35 -7.28 -26.21
C ASN A 84 3.64 -8.74 -25.77
N PRO A 85 3.73 -9.01 -24.47
CA PRO A 85 4.09 -10.34 -23.97
C PRO A 85 2.99 -11.40 -24.19
N THR A 86 1.75 -11.01 -24.53
CA THR A 86 0.67 -11.96 -24.83
C THR A 86 0.96 -12.81 -26.08
N THR A 87 1.82 -12.33 -26.98
CA THR A 87 2.19 -12.99 -28.23
C THR A 87 2.89 -14.32 -28.00
N ILE A 88 3.56 -14.49 -26.85
CA ILE A 88 4.15 -15.76 -26.39
C ILE A 88 3.09 -16.87 -26.34
N PHE A 89 1.86 -16.54 -25.96
CA PHE A 89 0.76 -17.50 -25.80
C PHE A 89 -0.11 -17.66 -27.05
N GLN A 90 0.06 -16.78 -28.04
CA GLN A 90 -0.65 -16.86 -29.32
C GLN A 90 0.01 -17.84 -30.29
N ASN A 91 1.33 -18.02 -30.19
CA ASN A 91 2.07 -19.01 -30.95
C ASN A 91 2.21 -20.31 -30.14
N GLU A 92 1.74 -21.43 -30.69
CA GLU A 92 1.78 -22.73 -29.99
C GLU A 92 3.19 -23.17 -29.60
N SER A 93 4.19 -22.88 -30.42
CA SER A 93 5.58 -23.30 -30.16
C SER A 93 6.17 -22.59 -28.94
N THR A 94 5.97 -21.28 -28.83
CA THR A 94 6.44 -20.47 -27.69
C THR A 94 5.60 -20.70 -26.45
N LYS A 95 4.29 -20.93 -26.60
CA LYS A 95 3.40 -21.36 -25.52
C LYS A 95 3.86 -22.70 -24.94
N ASN A 96 4.17 -23.66 -25.79
CA ASN A 96 4.68 -24.97 -25.37
C ASN A 96 6.03 -24.85 -24.65
N ALA A 97 6.92 -23.98 -25.12
CA ALA A 97 8.17 -23.69 -24.44
C ALA A 97 7.93 -23.11 -23.04
N PHE A 98 7.04 -22.11 -22.91
CA PHE A 98 6.66 -21.54 -21.61
C PHE A 98 6.08 -22.60 -20.67
N ASN A 99 5.17 -23.44 -21.18
CA ASN A 99 4.49 -24.45 -20.38
C ASN A 99 5.44 -25.57 -19.91
N LYS A 100 6.40 -25.98 -20.76
CA LYS A 100 7.38 -27.05 -20.43
C LYS A 100 8.55 -26.59 -19.57
N SER A 101 8.83 -25.29 -19.52
CA SER A 101 9.90 -24.76 -18.66
C SER A 101 9.50 -24.86 -17.20
N ASP A 102 10.35 -25.41 -16.34
CA ASP A 102 10.15 -25.42 -14.89
C ASP A 102 10.68 -24.13 -14.26
N VAL A 103 11.74 -23.56 -14.85
CA VAL A 103 12.32 -22.26 -14.48
C VAL A 103 12.15 -21.30 -15.65
N ILE A 104 11.58 -20.12 -15.37
CA ILE A 104 11.34 -19.09 -16.38
C ILE A 104 12.22 -17.88 -16.09
N VAL A 105 13.01 -17.46 -17.06
CA VAL A 105 13.74 -16.19 -17.05
C VAL A 105 13.03 -15.24 -18.02
N PHE A 106 12.44 -14.19 -17.50
CA PHE A 106 11.69 -13.21 -18.28
C PHE A 106 12.42 -11.87 -18.27
N VAL A 107 12.83 -11.39 -19.44
CA VAL A 107 13.73 -10.25 -19.59
C VAL A 107 13.05 -9.15 -20.41
N THR A 108 13.11 -7.91 -19.94
CA THR A 108 12.50 -6.75 -20.61
C THR A 108 13.09 -5.42 -20.14
N ASP A 109 13.00 -4.38 -20.98
CA ASP A 109 13.20 -2.98 -20.61
C ASP A 109 11.91 -2.15 -20.66
N GLY A 110 10.81 -2.80 -21.03
CA GLY A 110 9.59 -2.18 -21.49
C GLY A 110 8.52 -2.01 -20.42
N GLU A 111 7.48 -1.29 -20.80
CA GLU A 111 6.30 -1.01 -19.99
C GLU A 111 5.06 -1.28 -20.84
N ILE A 112 4.01 -1.80 -20.22
CA ILE A 112 2.74 -2.07 -20.89
C ILE A 112 1.58 -1.43 -20.13
N ASP A 113 0.51 -1.12 -20.84
CA ASP A 113 -0.69 -0.54 -20.25
C ASP A 113 -1.49 -1.57 -19.43
N ASN A 114 -2.40 -1.08 -18.59
CA ASN A 114 -3.19 -1.93 -17.68
C ASN A 114 -4.04 -3.01 -18.39
N ASN A 115 -4.54 -2.75 -19.60
CA ASN A 115 -5.31 -3.74 -20.34
C ASN A 115 -4.38 -4.86 -20.82
N SER A 116 -3.20 -4.50 -21.32
CA SER A 116 -2.17 -5.46 -21.71
C SER A 116 -1.69 -6.30 -20.53
N VAL A 117 -1.53 -5.71 -19.33
CA VAL A 117 -1.23 -6.47 -18.10
C VAL A 117 -2.33 -7.51 -17.82
N THR A 118 -3.59 -7.09 -17.87
CA THR A 118 -4.75 -7.96 -17.59
C THR A 118 -4.85 -9.11 -18.61
N GLN A 119 -4.61 -8.82 -19.90
CA GLN A 119 -4.59 -9.84 -20.94
C GLN A 119 -3.45 -10.84 -20.72
N PHE A 120 -2.24 -10.36 -20.41
CA PHE A 120 -1.10 -11.23 -20.14
C PHE A 120 -1.30 -12.11 -18.90
N ALA A 121 -1.91 -11.56 -17.85
CA ALA A 121 -2.31 -12.32 -16.66
C ALA A 121 -3.29 -13.44 -16.96
N THR A 122 -4.24 -13.19 -17.85
CA THR A 122 -5.26 -14.17 -18.22
C THR A 122 -4.64 -15.39 -18.90
N HIS A 123 -3.53 -15.20 -19.64
CA HIS A 123 -2.80 -16.30 -20.29
C HIS A 123 -1.80 -17.00 -19.37
N THR A 124 -1.23 -16.29 -18.40
CA THR A 124 -0.22 -16.84 -17.48
C THR A 124 -0.82 -17.57 -16.30
N LYS A 125 -2.01 -17.20 -15.81
CA LYS A 125 -2.61 -17.70 -14.55
C LYS A 125 -2.53 -19.23 -14.33
N ASP A 126 -2.75 -20.03 -15.37
CA ASP A 126 -2.80 -21.49 -15.27
C ASP A 126 -1.40 -22.13 -15.43
N ASN A 127 -0.40 -21.33 -15.77
CA ASN A 127 0.96 -21.76 -16.11
C ASN A 127 2.03 -21.10 -15.22
N LEU A 128 1.66 -20.44 -14.12
CA LEU A 128 2.61 -19.82 -13.17
C LEU A 128 3.07 -20.76 -12.05
N ASN A 129 2.58 -21.99 -12.04
CA ASN A 129 3.07 -23.02 -11.15
C ASN A 129 4.42 -23.55 -11.65
N LYS A 130 5.48 -22.84 -11.29
CA LYS A 130 6.86 -23.02 -11.75
C LYS A 130 7.78 -23.19 -10.55
N ALA A 131 8.91 -23.86 -10.72
CA ALA A 131 9.89 -24.02 -9.66
C ALA A 131 10.50 -22.66 -9.27
N LEU A 132 10.76 -21.81 -10.27
CA LEU A 132 11.24 -20.44 -10.07
C LEU A 132 10.90 -19.56 -11.27
N VAL A 133 10.45 -18.34 -11.01
CA VAL A 133 10.29 -17.30 -12.02
C VAL A 133 11.26 -16.15 -11.73
N ILE A 134 12.17 -15.87 -12.68
CA ILE A 134 13.18 -14.83 -12.59
C ILE A 134 12.77 -13.70 -13.54
N CYS A 135 12.44 -12.54 -13.01
CA CYS A 135 12.06 -11.36 -13.77
C CYS A 135 13.25 -10.40 -13.81
N ILE A 136 13.81 -10.09 -14.98
CA ILE A 136 14.98 -9.23 -15.14
C ILE A 136 14.57 -7.97 -15.90
N ILE A 137 14.74 -6.82 -15.26
CA ILE A 137 14.48 -5.51 -15.87
C ILE A 137 15.81 -4.90 -16.28
N VAL A 138 16.02 -4.70 -17.58
CA VAL A 138 17.30 -4.22 -18.12
C VAL A 138 17.22 -2.76 -18.51
N ARG A 139 17.87 -1.87 -17.76
CA ARG A 139 17.78 -0.42 -17.98
C ARG A 139 18.98 0.35 -17.43
N ASN A 140 19.13 1.60 -17.89
CA ASN A 140 20.03 2.56 -17.25
C ASN A 140 19.51 2.99 -15.85
N ARG A 141 20.43 3.35 -14.96
CA ARG A 141 20.15 3.81 -13.58
C ARG A 141 19.66 5.27 -13.50
N PHE A 142 18.76 5.69 -14.39
CA PHE A 142 18.22 7.06 -14.36
C PHE A 142 17.10 7.25 -13.32
N LEU A 143 16.42 6.18 -12.97
CA LEU A 143 15.34 6.16 -11.97
C LEU A 143 15.81 5.46 -10.72
N THR A 144 15.30 5.87 -9.56
CA THR A 144 15.53 5.11 -8.32
C THR A 144 14.84 3.74 -8.41
N PRO A 145 15.31 2.73 -7.67
CA PRO A 145 14.68 1.41 -7.70
C PRO A 145 13.17 1.45 -7.48
N SER A 146 12.70 2.26 -6.51
CA SER A 146 11.29 2.47 -6.19
C SER A 146 10.43 2.99 -7.35
N GLN A 147 11.03 3.66 -8.33
CA GLN A 147 10.34 4.28 -9.47
C GLN A 147 10.28 3.37 -10.69
N ILE A 148 10.92 2.20 -10.65
CA ILE A 148 10.92 1.27 -11.77
C ILE A 148 9.50 0.74 -12.01
N ASN A 149 9.01 0.93 -13.23
CA ASN A 149 7.78 0.31 -13.70
C ASN A 149 8.04 -1.17 -13.99
N VAL A 150 7.20 -2.03 -13.41
CA VAL A 150 7.27 -3.49 -13.48
C VAL A 150 6.03 -4.09 -14.16
N SER A 151 5.25 -3.29 -14.90
CA SER A 151 3.99 -3.69 -15.55
C SER A 151 4.10 -4.97 -16.38
N VAL A 152 5.18 -5.13 -17.16
CA VAL A 152 5.40 -6.33 -17.98
C VAL A 152 5.55 -7.60 -17.13
N VAL A 153 6.30 -7.50 -16.03
CA VAL A 153 6.62 -8.65 -15.17
C VAL A 153 5.60 -8.86 -14.05
N ALA A 154 4.74 -7.89 -13.78
CA ALA A 154 3.74 -7.93 -12.72
C ALA A 154 2.88 -9.22 -12.73
N PRO A 155 2.34 -9.68 -13.88
CA PRO A 155 1.62 -10.96 -13.93
C PRO A 155 2.43 -12.16 -13.48
N LEU A 156 3.74 -12.16 -13.73
CA LEU A 156 4.64 -13.24 -13.34
C LEU A 156 4.99 -13.21 -11.85
N MET A 157 4.96 -12.03 -11.23
CA MET A 157 5.25 -11.86 -9.79
C MET A 157 4.21 -12.51 -8.87
N ILE A 158 3.08 -12.97 -9.41
CA ILE A 158 2.07 -13.74 -8.67
C ILE A 158 2.59 -15.15 -8.30
N ALA A 159 3.55 -15.71 -9.07
CA ALA A 159 4.07 -17.05 -8.82
C ALA A 159 4.58 -17.23 -7.37
N SER A 160 4.64 -18.49 -6.91
CA SER A 160 4.98 -18.78 -5.51
C SER A 160 6.44 -18.48 -5.18
N ASN A 161 7.33 -18.72 -6.14
CA ASN A 161 8.77 -18.55 -6.00
C ASN A 161 9.28 -17.60 -7.11
N VAL A 162 9.58 -16.36 -6.75
CA VAL A 162 9.91 -15.28 -7.70
C VAL A 162 11.16 -14.55 -7.26
N LEU A 163 12.02 -14.23 -8.22
CA LEU A 163 13.16 -13.35 -8.06
C LEU A 163 13.08 -12.22 -9.10
N CYS A 164 12.91 -10.97 -8.65
CA CYS A 164 12.89 -9.80 -9.50
C CYS A 164 14.22 -9.05 -9.38
N LEU A 165 14.88 -8.87 -10.51
CA LEU A 165 16.21 -8.29 -10.64
C LEU A 165 16.15 -7.04 -11.51
N PHE A 166 17.01 -6.08 -11.19
CA PHE A 166 17.39 -5.01 -12.09
C PHE A 166 18.80 -5.27 -12.61
N TYR A 167 19.01 -5.12 -13.91
CA TYR A 167 20.31 -5.29 -14.54
C TYR A 167 20.65 -4.04 -15.34
N ASP A 168 21.81 -3.46 -15.06
CA ASP A 168 22.25 -2.24 -15.72
C ASP A 168 23.28 -2.48 -16.83
N GLY A 169 23.51 -3.74 -17.19
CA GLY A 169 24.57 -4.15 -18.12
C GLY A 169 25.83 -4.66 -17.42
N GLU A 170 26.04 -4.35 -16.14
CA GLU A 170 27.21 -4.82 -15.38
C GLU A 170 26.81 -5.65 -14.16
N ILE A 171 25.87 -5.13 -13.36
CA ILE A 171 25.53 -5.66 -12.05
C ILE A 171 24.05 -6.02 -11.99
N PHE A 172 23.75 -7.20 -11.46
CA PHE A 172 22.40 -7.59 -11.09
C PHE A 172 22.10 -7.14 -9.66
N TYR A 173 21.06 -6.33 -9.51
CA TYR A 173 20.52 -5.86 -8.24
C TYR A 173 19.23 -6.59 -7.92
N ILE A 174 19.07 -7.02 -6.67
CA ILE A 174 17.85 -7.68 -6.20
C ILE A 174 16.84 -6.59 -5.85
N LEU A 175 15.77 -6.51 -6.65
CA LEU A 175 14.64 -5.60 -6.40
C LEU A 175 13.63 -6.22 -5.43
N SER A 176 13.30 -7.49 -5.65
CA SER A 176 12.32 -8.22 -4.84
C SER A 176 12.54 -9.73 -4.94
N SER A 177 12.17 -10.45 -3.89
CA SER A 177 12.20 -11.90 -3.82
C SER A 177 11.02 -12.41 -2.99
N LYS A 178 10.43 -13.52 -3.44
CA LYS A 178 9.24 -14.14 -2.84
C LYS A 178 9.40 -15.66 -2.88
N GLY A 179 8.94 -16.35 -1.83
CA GLY A 179 9.01 -17.81 -1.73
C GLY A 179 10.37 -18.30 -1.28
N TYR A 180 10.67 -19.57 -1.53
CA TYR A 180 11.88 -20.24 -1.05
C TYR A 180 13.19 -19.54 -1.48
N ILE A 181 13.22 -18.93 -2.66
CA ILE A 181 14.39 -18.21 -3.18
C ILE A 181 14.81 -17.02 -2.30
N SER A 182 13.88 -16.47 -1.51
CA SER A 182 14.14 -15.34 -0.60
C SER A 182 15.11 -15.69 0.55
N GLN A 183 15.29 -16.99 0.85
CA GLN A 183 16.28 -17.45 1.83
C GLN A 183 17.71 -17.19 1.36
N PHE A 184 17.95 -17.30 0.06
CA PHE A 184 19.26 -17.07 -0.57
C PHE A 184 19.44 -15.60 -0.95
N TYR A 185 18.36 -14.97 -1.44
CA TYR A 185 18.39 -13.62 -1.98
C TYR A 185 17.33 -12.76 -1.29
N LYS A 186 17.71 -12.05 -0.23
CA LYS A 186 16.79 -11.20 0.53
C LYS A 186 16.53 -9.88 -0.20
N SER A 187 15.27 -9.47 -0.22
CA SER A 187 14.86 -8.14 -0.67
C SER A 187 15.41 -7.06 0.25
N SER A 188 15.72 -5.88 -0.29
CA SER A 188 16.02 -4.69 0.51
C SER A 188 14.71 -4.04 0.97
N ASP A 189 14.68 -3.57 2.22
CA ASP A 189 13.57 -2.75 2.73
C ASP A 189 13.65 -1.30 2.20
N ASP A 190 14.81 -0.88 1.69
CA ASP A 190 15.07 0.45 1.19
C ASP A 190 15.35 0.43 -0.32
N LEU A 191 14.38 0.94 -1.09
CA LEU A 191 14.42 1.05 -2.55
C LEU A 191 14.72 2.48 -3.03
N THR A 192 15.28 3.34 -2.16
CA THR A 192 15.63 4.73 -2.51
C THR A 192 16.90 4.85 -3.36
N ASP A 193 17.82 3.88 -3.27
CA ASP A 193 19.12 3.91 -3.97
C ASP A 193 19.59 2.47 -4.29
N TYR A 194 20.18 2.26 -5.48
CA TYR A 194 20.80 1.00 -5.89
C TYR A 194 21.95 0.56 -4.98
N GLN A 195 22.67 1.49 -4.36
CA GLN A 195 23.79 1.16 -3.45
C GLN A 195 23.33 0.41 -2.20
N LYS A 196 22.05 0.55 -1.84
CA LYS A 196 21.45 -0.13 -0.69
C LYS A 196 20.89 -1.51 -1.05
N LEU A 197 20.84 -1.84 -2.34
CA LEU A 197 20.32 -3.12 -2.80
C LEU A 197 21.41 -4.19 -2.75
N ASN A 198 21.00 -5.41 -2.40
CA ASN A 198 21.84 -6.57 -2.53
C ASN A 198 22.12 -6.85 -4.01
N THR A 199 23.35 -7.27 -4.31
CA THR A 199 23.73 -7.70 -5.66
C THR A 199 23.76 -9.22 -5.75
N LEU A 200 23.67 -9.73 -6.98
CA LEU A 200 23.63 -11.15 -7.27
C LEU A 200 24.61 -11.52 -8.38
N ASN A 201 25.31 -12.63 -8.20
CA ASN A 201 26.05 -13.29 -9.28
C ASN A 201 25.12 -14.29 -9.98
N ILE A 202 24.75 -14.00 -11.23
CA ILE A 202 23.80 -14.81 -12.00
C ILE A 202 24.33 -16.23 -12.27
N ASN A 203 25.66 -16.42 -12.38
CA ASN A 203 26.24 -17.76 -12.53
C ASN A 203 25.99 -18.62 -11.28
N GLU A 204 26.13 -18.03 -10.08
CA GLU A 204 25.91 -18.74 -8.82
C GLU A 204 24.44 -19.15 -8.66
N LEU A 205 23.51 -18.28 -9.07
CA LEU A 205 22.08 -18.61 -9.09
C LEU A 205 21.81 -19.90 -9.87
N PHE A 206 22.37 -20.05 -11.07
CA PHE A 206 22.12 -21.24 -11.89
C PHE A 206 22.89 -22.48 -11.45
N HIS A 207 24.11 -22.33 -10.96
CA HIS A 207 25.03 -23.46 -10.74
C HIS A 207 25.13 -23.95 -9.29
N ASN A 208 24.83 -23.09 -8.31
CA ASN A 208 25.06 -23.39 -6.90
C ASN A 208 23.77 -23.42 -6.08
N ILE A 209 22.76 -22.64 -6.46
CA ILE A 209 21.50 -22.59 -5.71
C ILE A 209 20.64 -23.81 -6.03
N GLN A 210 20.12 -24.41 -4.96
CA GLN A 210 19.18 -25.52 -5.03
C GLN A 210 17.79 -25.05 -4.60
N ILE A 211 16.78 -25.42 -5.37
CA ILE A 211 15.38 -25.11 -5.10
C ILE A 211 14.55 -26.39 -5.21
N TYR A 212 13.37 -26.38 -4.57
CA TYR A 212 12.44 -27.49 -4.65
C TYR A 212 11.85 -27.61 -6.06
N GLU A 213 11.59 -28.84 -6.48
CA GLU A 213 10.67 -29.10 -7.59
C GLU A 213 9.29 -28.47 -7.30
N TYR A 214 8.59 -28.02 -8.34
CA TYR A 214 7.25 -27.47 -8.16
C TYR A 214 6.24 -28.59 -7.90
N THR A 215 5.25 -28.32 -7.04
CA THR A 215 4.14 -29.24 -6.83
C THR A 215 2.98 -28.84 -7.72
N LYS A 216 2.32 -29.80 -8.38
CA LYS A 216 1.16 -29.49 -9.21
C LYS A 216 0.02 -28.93 -8.37
N ILE A 217 -0.30 -27.64 -8.55
CA ILE A 217 -1.52 -27.03 -8.01
C ILE A 217 -2.71 -27.35 -8.92
N PRO A 218 -3.93 -27.44 -8.40
CA PRO A 218 -5.11 -27.64 -9.23
C PRO A 218 -5.34 -26.45 -10.17
N ASP A 219 -5.86 -26.71 -11.36
CA ASP A 219 -6.12 -25.68 -12.36
C ASP A 219 -7.07 -24.61 -11.81
N GLY A 220 -6.79 -23.33 -12.10
CA GLY A 220 -7.54 -22.19 -11.60
C GLY A 220 -7.24 -21.78 -10.14
N TYR A 221 -6.33 -22.48 -9.44
CA TYR A 221 -5.87 -22.07 -8.11
C TYR A 221 -4.62 -21.21 -8.22
N ILE A 222 -4.46 -20.27 -7.29
CA ILE A 222 -3.27 -19.43 -7.16
C ILE A 222 -2.58 -19.71 -5.83
N PRO A 223 -1.24 -19.82 -5.81
CA PRO A 223 -0.51 -19.96 -4.56
C PRO A 223 -0.54 -18.63 -3.79
N ILE A 224 -1.07 -18.66 -2.57
CA ILE A 224 -1.08 -17.51 -1.66
C ILE A 224 0.00 -17.60 -0.60
N ARG A 225 0.43 -18.82 -0.28
CA ARG A 225 1.51 -19.10 0.67
C ARG A 225 2.34 -20.28 0.20
N ASP A 226 3.64 -20.15 0.34
CA ASP A 226 4.61 -21.19 -0.02
C ASP A 226 5.72 -21.16 1.04
N ASN A 227 5.78 -22.22 1.86
CA ASN A 227 6.84 -22.43 2.84
C ASN A 227 7.55 -23.77 2.56
N GLU A 228 8.45 -24.18 3.45
CA GLU A 228 9.23 -25.42 3.28
C GLU A 228 8.38 -26.69 3.43
N GLU A 229 7.33 -26.66 4.25
CA GLU A 229 6.53 -27.84 4.61
C GLU A 229 5.27 -28.00 3.74
N GLU A 230 4.65 -26.88 3.37
CA GLU A 230 3.37 -26.83 2.67
C GLU A 230 3.24 -25.62 1.72
N MET A 231 2.39 -25.79 0.71
CA MET A 231 1.88 -24.73 -0.13
C MET A 231 0.38 -24.58 0.10
N ILE A 232 -0.08 -23.35 0.30
CA ILE A 232 -1.50 -23.00 0.36
C ILE A 232 -1.88 -22.32 -0.94
N ALA A 233 -2.86 -22.90 -1.63
CA ALA A 233 -3.41 -22.36 -2.87
C ALA A 233 -4.91 -22.12 -2.75
N ILE A 234 -5.41 -21.13 -3.49
CA ILE A 234 -6.80 -20.72 -3.42
C ILE A 234 -7.41 -20.53 -4.82
N ASP A 235 -8.65 -20.98 -4.99
CA ASP A 235 -9.48 -20.62 -6.14
C ASP A 235 -10.07 -19.23 -5.89
N PHE A 236 -9.49 -18.21 -6.52
CA PHE A 236 -9.85 -16.81 -6.28
C PHE A 236 -11.32 -16.51 -6.56
N ASN A 237 -11.90 -17.13 -7.60
CA ASN A 237 -13.30 -16.88 -7.97
C ASN A 237 -14.26 -17.52 -6.96
N LYS A 238 -13.97 -18.74 -6.49
CA LYS A 238 -14.77 -19.35 -5.43
C LYS A 238 -14.57 -18.62 -4.10
N PHE A 239 -13.36 -18.14 -3.81
CA PHE A 239 -13.05 -17.35 -2.63
C PHE A 239 -13.92 -16.09 -2.55
N LEU A 240 -14.03 -15.31 -3.62
CA LEU A 240 -14.89 -14.12 -3.67
C LEU A 240 -16.39 -14.40 -3.42
N ASN A 241 -16.81 -15.66 -3.54
CA ASN A 241 -18.20 -16.09 -3.32
C ASN A 241 -18.41 -16.82 -1.98
N THR A 242 -17.37 -16.98 -1.16
CA THR A 242 -17.50 -17.67 0.14
C THR A 242 -18.22 -16.82 1.18
N LYS A 243 -18.84 -17.48 2.15
CA LYS A 243 -19.42 -16.87 3.37
C LYS A 243 -18.75 -17.36 4.65
N ASP A 244 -17.71 -18.18 4.51
CA ASP A 244 -17.02 -18.80 5.65
C ASP A 244 -15.98 -17.84 6.24
N LEU A 245 -16.36 -17.19 7.34
CA LEU A 245 -15.50 -16.27 8.08
C LEU A 245 -14.32 -16.94 8.77
N ASN A 246 -14.46 -18.20 9.22
CA ASN A 246 -13.40 -18.88 9.97
C ASN A 246 -12.18 -19.16 9.08
N LEU A 247 -12.43 -19.47 7.81
CA LEU A 247 -11.36 -19.67 6.84
C LEU A 247 -10.65 -18.35 6.50
N ILE A 248 -11.40 -17.24 6.43
CA ILE A 248 -10.82 -15.93 6.13
C ILE A 248 -9.99 -15.41 7.30
N SER A 249 -10.40 -15.66 8.54
CA SER A 249 -9.61 -15.28 9.71
C SER A 249 -8.25 -15.97 9.81
N ASN A 250 -8.02 -17.05 9.06
CA ASN A 250 -6.73 -17.74 8.99
C ASN A 250 -5.78 -17.13 7.95
N LEU A 251 -6.25 -16.16 7.15
CA LEU A 251 -5.41 -15.43 6.19
C LEU A 251 -4.60 -14.36 6.92
N THR A 252 -3.29 -14.44 6.72
CA THR A 252 -2.31 -13.44 7.15
C THR A 252 -2.35 -12.22 6.24
N GLU A 253 -1.71 -11.14 6.68
CA GLU A 253 -1.55 -9.94 5.85
C GLU A 253 -0.85 -10.24 4.51
N ASN A 254 0.14 -11.14 4.49
CA ASN A 254 0.86 -11.51 3.28
C ASN A 254 -0.01 -12.30 2.28
N ASP A 255 -0.94 -13.12 2.77
CA ASP A 255 -1.89 -13.80 1.88
C ASP A 255 -2.84 -12.77 1.25
N TRP A 256 -3.33 -11.80 2.03
CA TRP A 256 -4.13 -10.69 1.53
C TRP A 256 -3.38 -9.86 0.51
N LYS A 257 -2.11 -9.53 0.75
CA LYS A 257 -1.23 -8.85 -0.21
C LYS A 257 -1.20 -9.57 -1.55
N THR A 258 -1.02 -10.90 -1.54
CA THR A 258 -1.02 -11.72 -2.76
C THR A 258 -2.39 -11.74 -3.45
N LEU A 259 -3.49 -11.87 -2.68
CA LEU A 259 -4.86 -11.81 -3.21
C LEU A 259 -5.20 -10.46 -3.85
N ILE A 260 -4.75 -9.36 -3.25
CA ILE A 260 -4.97 -8.01 -3.77
C ILE A 260 -4.14 -7.80 -5.04
N GLN A 261 -2.88 -8.25 -5.08
CA GLN A 261 -2.07 -8.22 -6.31
C GLN A 261 -2.74 -9.00 -7.44
N TYR A 262 -3.25 -10.20 -7.16
CA TYR A 262 -4.01 -10.98 -8.13
C TYR A 262 -5.26 -10.25 -8.60
N GLY A 263 -6.01 -9.64 -7.66
CA GLY A 263 -7.16 -8.80 -7.96
C GLY A 263 -6.82 -7.60 -8.84
N LYS A 264 -5.68 -6.95 -8.61
CA LYS A 264 -5.20 -5.81 -9.41
C LYS A 264 -4.90 -6.22 -10.85
N ILE A 265 -4.05 -7.21 -11.00
CA ILE A 265 -3.60 -7.72 -12.28
C ILE A 265 -4.76 -8.32 -13.09
N GLY A 266 -5.71 -8.97 -12.42
CA GLY A 266 -6.91 -9.55 -13.05
C GLY A 266 -8.07 -8.57 -13.25
N ASN A 267 -7.91 -7.28 -12.91
CA ASN A 267 -8.96 -6.27 -12.93
C ASN A 267 -10.22 -6.64 -12.10
N LYS A 268 -10.01 -7.23 -10.93
CA LYS A 268 -11.02 -7.70 -9.96
C LYS A 268 -10.94 -7.02 -8.58
N LEU A 269 -10.18 -5.93 -8.42
CA LEU A 269 -10.10 -5.20 -7.14
C LEU A 269 -11.46 -4.72 -6.64
N HIS A 270 -12.33 -4.29 -7.56
CA HIS A 270 -13.68 -3.85 -7.20
C HIS A 270 -14.51 -4.99 -6.58
N GLU A 271 -14.49 -6.19 -7.18
CA GLU A 271 -15.14 -7.39 -6.65
C GLU A 271 -14.57 -7.74 -5.25
N LEU A 272 -13.23 -7.71 -5.12
CA LEU A 272 -12.55 -7.97 -3.85
C LEU A 272 -12.93 -6.98 -2.75
N ARG A 273 -13.10 -5.69 -3.09
CA ARG A 273 -13.54 -4.64 -2.16
C ARG A 273 -14.97 -4.85 -1.68
N ILE A 274 -15.88 -5.22 -2.59
CA ILE A 274 -17.27 -5.55 -2.23
C ILE A 274 -17.26 -6.76 -1.28
N PHE A 275 -16.51 -7.80 -1.62
CA PHE A 275 -16.34 -8.98 -0.79
C PHE A 275 -15.82 -8.63 0.62
N VAL A 276 -14.69 -7.91 0.73
CA VAL A 276 -14.12 -7.50 2.02
C VAL A 276 -15.10 -6.67 2.85
N SER A 277 -15.85 -5.77 2.22
CA SER A 277 -16.86 -4.96 2.91
C SER A 277 -18.02 -5.82 3.44
N HIS A 278 -18.46 -6.82 2.67
CA HIS A 278 -19.46 -7.78 3.12
C HIS A 278 -18.97 -8.59 4.31
N MET A 279 -17.76 -9.15 4.22
CA MET A 279 -17.17 -9.97 5.28
C MET A 279 -16.91 -9.18 6.56
N LYS A 280 -16.46 -7.92 6.44
CA LYS A 280 -16.33 -6.99 7.57
C LYS A 280 -17.65 -6.81 8.32
N ASN A 281 -18.72 -6.51 7.61
CA ASN A 281 -20.04 -6.30 8.22
C ASN A 281 -20.55 -7.58 8.89
N GLN A 282 -20.43 -8.73 8.21
CA GLN A 282 -20.84 -10.01 8.78
C GLN A 282 -20.05 -10.37 10.03
N SER A 283 -18.73 -10.16 10.01
CA SER A 283 -17.83 -10.40 11.16
C SER A 283 -18.20 -9.53 12.36
N ILE A 284 -18.43 -8.24 12.12
CA ILE A 284 -18.80 -7.28 13.17
C ILE A 284 -20.16 -7.63 13.79
N GLU A 285 -21.16 -8.03 12.98
CA GLU A 285 -22.48 -8.41 13.51
C GLU A 285 -22.41 -9.67 14.38
N ILE A 286 -21.63 -10.68 13.96
CA ILE A 286 -21.43 -11.90 14.76
C ILE A 286 -20.75 -11.57 16.10
N ASP A 287 -19.74 -10.70 16.10
CA ASP A 287 -19.08 -10.31 17.34
C ASP A 287 -19.99 -9.44 18.24
N LYS A 288 -20.81 -8.56 17.67
CA LYS A 288 -21.82 -7.81 18.44
C LYS A 288 -22.81 -8.75 19.14
N GLU A 289 -23.31 -9.76 18.44
CA GLU A 289 -24.22 -10.77 19.00
C GLU A 289 -23.56 -11.52 20.17
N LYS A 290 -22.30 -11.96 20.00
CA LYS A 290 -21.53 -12.62 21.08
C LYS A 290 -21.30 -11.70 22.28
N LEU A 291 -20.92 -10.45 22.04
CA LEU A 291 -20.69 -9.45 23.09
C LEU A 291 -21.98 -9.10 23.83
N LYS A 292 -23.12 -9.07 23.12
CA LYS A 292 -24.44 -8.86 23.72
C LYS A 292 -24.80 -10.00 24.68
N LEU A 293 -24.50 -11.25 24.32
CA LEU A 293 -24.76 -12.41 25.19
C LEU A 293 -23.88 -12.40 26.45
N ASN A 294 -22.66 -11.88 26.35
CA ASN A 294 -21.69 -11.83 27.45
C ASN A 294 -21.86 -10.61 28.37
N PHE A 295 -22.63 -9.61 27.96
CA PHE A 295 -22.87 -8.42 28.77
C PHE A 295 -24.03 -8.64 29.75
N ASN A 296 -23.81 -8.33 31.02
CA ASN A 296 -24.83 -8.51 32.05
C ASN A 296 -25.84 -7.36 32.06
N PHE A 297 -26.93 -7.52 31.32
CA PHE A 297 -28.06 -6.58 31.35
C PHE A 297 -28.97 -6.83 32.54
N LYS A 298 -28.84 -6.03 33.60
CA LYS A 298 -29.69 -6.07 34.79
C LYS A 298 -30.87 -5.09 34.66
N TYR A 299 -30.60 -3.82 34.37
CA TYR A 299 -31.63 -2.77 34.40
C TYR A 299 -32.37 -2.65 33.06
N LEU A 300 -31.70 -2.93 31.95
CA LEU A 300 -32.28 -2.98 30.60
C LEU A 300 -33.35 -4.05 30.47
N LYS A 301 -33.10 -5.27 30.98
CA LYS A 301 -34.10 -6.35 30.98
C LYS A 301 -35.33 -5.98 31.82
N GLN A 302 -35.11 -5.42 33.01
CA GLN A 302 -36.19 -4.95 33.89
C GLN A 302 -37.01 -3.83 33.24
N ARG A 303 -36.34 -2.88 32.58
CA ARG A 303 -36.98 -1.80 31.82
C ARG A 303 -37.88 -2.34 30.72
N ASP A 304 -37.37 -3.26 29.91
CA ASP A 304 -38.09 -3.81 28.77
C ASP A 304 -39.29 -4.68 29.23
N GLU A 305 -39.17 -5.41 30.34
CA GLU A 305 -40.29 -6.11 30.98
C GLU A 305 -41.38 -5.15 31.48
N ILE A 306 -41.01 -4.07 32.18
CA ILE A 306 -41.95 -3.06 32.66
C ILE A 306 -42.67 -2.39 31.48
N ILE A 307 -41.94 -2.02 30.43
CA ILE A 307 -42.52 -1.45 29.21
C ILE A 307 -43.49 -2.45 28.56
N SER A 308 -43.12 -3.73 28.45
CA SER A 308 -43.99 -4.78 27.90
C SER A 308 -45.31 -4.89 28.68
N ASN A 309 -45.24 -4.85 30.01
CA ASN A 309 -46.43 -4.91 30.88
C ASN A 309 -47.31 -3.65 30.73
N ILE A 310 -46.70 -2.46 30.64
CA ILE A 310 -47.44 -1.21 30.35
C ILE A 310 -48.17 -1.31 29.00
N VAL A 311 -47.51 -1.84 27.96
CA VAL A 311 -48.09 -2.00 26.63
C VAL A 311 -49.25 -3.00 26.66
N LYS A 312 -49.09 -4.16 27.31
CA LYS A 312 -50.15 -5.16 27.46
C LYS A 312 -51.39 -4.60 28.17
N LEU A 313 -51.20 -3.86 29.27
CA LEU A 313 -52.30 -3.23 30.00
C LEU A 313 -53.07 -2.21 29.15
N LYS A 314 -52.35 -1.42 28.33
CA LYS A 314 -52.98 -0.46 27.41
C LYS A 314 -53.71 -1.13 26.25
N LEU A 315 -53.18 -2.21 25.70
CA LEU A 315 -53.79 -2.91 24.57
C LEU A 315 -55.02 -3.73 24.96
N ASN A 316 -55.06 -4.25 26.19
CA ASN A 316 -56.18 -5.07 26.68
C ASN A 316 -57.40 -4.25 27.15
N GLU A 317 -57.39 -2.91 27.02
CA GLU A 317 -58.43 -1.99 27.53
C GLU A 317 -58.78 -2.20 29.03
N ILE A 318 -57.87 -2.81 29.80
CA ILE A 318 -58.07 -3.02 31.22
C ILE A 318 -57.79 -1.69 31.93
N ASN A 319 -58.86 -1.05 32.42
CA ASN A 319 -58.83 0.21 33.18
C ASN A 319 -58.23 0.04 34.60
N ASN A 320 -57.08 -0.61 34.73
CA ASN A 320 -56.37 -0.73 36.02
C ASN A 320 -55.36 0.41 36.20
N SER A 321 -55.88 1.60 36.51
CA SER A 321 -55.10 2.83 36.65
C SER A 321 -54.04 2.76 37.75
N ILE A 322 -54.27 1.94 38.78
CA ILE A 322 -53.37 1.76 39.92
C ILE A 322 -52.11 0.99 39.49
N GLU A 323 -52.30 -0.15 38.84
CA GLU A 323 -51.21 -1.01 38.37
C GLU A 323 -50.36 -0.32 37.28
N LEU A 324 -51.00 0.44 36.39
CA LEU A 324 -50.30 1.28 35.40
C LEU A 324 -49.41 2.34 36.07
N ASN A 325 -49.88 2.98 37.14
CA ASN A 325 -49.10 3.97 37.88
C ASN A 325 -47.93 3.33 38.64
N GLN A 326 -48.10 2.12 39.17
CA GLN A 326 -47.01 1.37 39.81
C GLN A 326 -45.89 1.05 38.81
N TYR A 327 -46.22 0.54 37.62
CA TYR A 327 -45.22 0.28 36.57
C TYR A 327 -44.50 1.56 36.11
N ARG A 328 -45.21 2.71 36.03
CA ARG A 328 -44.58 4.00 35.70
C ARG A 328 -43.59 4.47 36.76
N GLN A 329 -43.92 4.31 38.04
CA GLN A 329 -43.01 4.63 39.14
C GLN A 329 -41.77 3.72 39.11
N GLN A 330 -41.95 2.41 38.92
CA GLN A 330 -40.84 1.47 38.77
C GLN A 330 -39.94 1.84 37.58
N LEU A 331 -40.52 2.18 36.43
CA LEU A 331 -39.78 2.63 35.25
C LEU A 331 -38.96 3.90 35.55
N HIS A 332 -39.54 4.87 36.26
CA HIS A 332 -38.84 6.09 36.64
C HIS A 332 -37.63 5.79 37.55
N HIS A 333 -37.74 4.83 38.47
CA HIS A 333 -36.65 4.48 39.38
C HIS A 333 -35.46 3.78 38.70
N ILE A 334 -35.69 3.06 37.59
CA ILE A 334 -34.63 2.32 36.90
C ILE A 334 -34.15 2.99 35.60
N SER A 335 -34.86 4.00 35.10
CA SER A 335 -34.57 4.65 33.81
C SER A 335 -33.13 5.15 33.68
N ASP A 336 -32.63 5.85 34.71
CA ASP A 336 -31.27 6.40 34.65
C ASP A 336 -30.20 5.31 34.75
N GLN A 337 -30.45 4.25 35.53
CA GLN A 337 -29.56 3.10 35.61
C GLN A 337 -29.53 2.31 34.29
N ALA A 338 -30.68 2.14 33.64
CA ALA A 338 -30.76 1.50 32.32
C ALA A 338 -30.02 2.31 31.24
N LYS A 339 -30.06 3.65 31.29
CA LYS A 339 -29.28 4.52 30.40
C LYS A 339 -27.77 4.39 30.64
N ILE A 340 -27.34 4.39 31.90
CA ILE A 340 -25.92 4.17 32.25
C ILE A 340 -25.45 2.81 31.72
N GLU A 341 -26.25 1.75 31.91
CA GLU A 341 -25.97 0.41 31.42
C GLU A 341 -25.90 0.36 29.87
N GLU A 342 -26.75 1.10 29.16
CA GLU A 342 -26.70 1.26 27.70
C GLU A 342 -25.38 1.92 27.24
N ILE A 343 -24.94 2.98 27.94
CA ILE A 343 -23.67 3.67 27.66
C ILE A 343 -22.47 2.74 27.95
N GLU A 344 -22.51 2.00 29.04
CA GLU A 344 -21.48 1.02 29.40
C GLU A 344 -21.40 -0.11 28.38
N TYR A 345 -22.54 -0.61 27.91
CA TYR A 345 -22.59 -1.59 26.84
C TYR A 345 -22.00 -1.05 25.53
N LEU A 346 -22.30 0.19 25.14
CA LEU A 346 -21.71 0.80 23.95
C LEU A 346 -20.18 0.97 24.08
N LYS A 347 -19.67 1.37 25.26
CA LYS A 347 -18.23 1.42 25.54
C LYS A 347 -17.61 0.03 25.46
N TYR A 348 -18.24 -0.96 26.08
CA TYR A 348 -17.82 -2.36 26.04
C TYR A 348 -17.76 -2.90 24.61
N ILE A 349 -18.79 -2.67 23.80
CA ILE A 349 -18.79 -3.06 22.38
C ILE A 349 -17.64 -2.39 21.63
N ASN A 350 -17.48 -1.07 21.75
CA ASN A 350 -16.47 -0.35 20.98
C ASN A 350 -15.05 -0.80 21.33
N LEU A 351 -14.76 -1.04 22.62
CA LEU A 351 -13.48 -1.58 23.06
C LEU A 351 -13.21 -2.98 22.48
N ASN A 352 -14.21 -3.86 22.50
CA ASN A 352 -14.03 -5.25 22.07
C ASN A 352 -14.07 -5.44 20.55
N LEU A 353 -14.79 -4.57 19.82
CA LEU A 353 -14.82 -4.59 18.35
C LEU A 353 -13.61 -3.90 17.69
N HIS A 354 -12.81 -3.15 18.46
CA HIS A 354 -11.70 -2.37 17.92
C HIS A 354 -10.74 -3.24 17.09
N LYS A 355 -10.31 -4.39 17.63
CA LYS A 355 -9.37 -5.30 16.95
C LYS A 355 -9.92 -5.82 15.61
N ASN A 356 -11.20 -6.21 15.59
CA ASN A 356 -11.85 -6.69 14.38
C ASN A 356 -11.99 -5.58 13.33
N ARG A 357 -12.41 -4.37 13.75
CA ARG A 357 -12.46 -3.19 12.88
C ARG A 357 -11.08 -2.85 12.32
N GLN A 358 -10.04 -2.87 13.16
CA GLN A 358 -8.67 -2.59 12.76
C GLN A 358 -8.15 -3.58 11.72
N TYR A 359 -8.39 -4.88 11.91
CA TYR A 359 -8.04 -5.91 10.93
C TYR A 359 -8.65 -5.64 9.55
N TRP A 360 -9.96 -5.41 9.47
CA TRP A 360 -10.63 -5.15 8.19
C TRP A 360 -10.29 -3.79 7.59
N ASN A 361 -10.10 -2.77 8.42
CA ASN A 361 -9.64 -1.46 7.95
C ASN A 361 -8.25 -1.58 7.33
N ASN A 362 -7.35 -2.38 7.91
CA ASN A 362 -6.03 -2.63 7.34
C ASN A 362 -6.14 -3.27 5.94
N ILE A 363 -6.98 -4.30 5.78
CA ILE A 363 -7.20 -4.94 4.47
C ILE A 363 -7.81 -3.96 3.45
N GLN A 364 -8.79 -3.14 3.87
CA GLN A 364 -9.38 -2.11 3.01
C GLN A 364 -8.35 -1.06 2.58
N ASN A 365 -7.44 -0.69 3.49
CA ASN A 365 -6.33 0.22 3.17
C ASN A 365 -5.38 -0.42 2.15
N LEU A 366 -4.99 -1.69 2.32
CA LEU A 366 -4.15 -2.40 1.35
C LEU A 366 -4.79 -2.46 -0.05
N ILE A 367 -6.11 -2.66 -0.14
CA ILE A 367 -6.83 -2.61 -1.42
C ILE A 367 -6.76 -1.20 -2.01
N HIS A 368 -7.08 -0.18 -1.23
CA HIS A 368 -7.09 1.20 -1.68
C HIS A 368 -5.71 1.67 -2.17
N GLU A 369 -4.64 1.27 -1.49
CA GLU A 369 -3.27 1.54 -1.92
C GLU A 369 -2.96 0.96 -3.30
N GLN A 370 -3.46 -0.24 -3.59
CA GLN A 370 -3.26 -0.89 -4.88
C GLN A 370 -4.09 -0.28 -6.01
N GLU A 371 -5.23 0.33 -5.70
CA GLU A 371 -6.07 1.03 -6.66
C GLU A 371 -5.46 2.34 -7.15
N ILE A 372 -4.78 3.07 -6.27
CA ILE A 372 -4.08 4.31 -6.61
C ILE A 372 -2.70 4.02 -7.21
N GLY A 373 -2.04 2.96 -6.72
CA GLY A 373 -0.69 2.59 -7.13
C GLY A 373 -0.60 2.20 -8.60
N SER A 374 0.52 2.56 -9.22
CA SER A 374 0.89 2.10 -10.56
C SER A 374 1.35 0.63 -10.54
N TYR A 375 2.00 0.16 -11.60
CA TYR A 375 2.76 -1.10 -11.55
C TYR A 375 4.22 -0.78 -11.21
N SER A 376 4.50 -0.26 -10.02
CA SER A 376 5.88 -0.04 -9.54
C SER A 376 6.36 -1.17 -8.65
N ILE A 377 7.69 -1.31 -8.48
CA ILE A 377 8.23 -2.34 -7.57
C ILE A 377 7.75 -2.17 -6.12
N ASN A 378 7.53 -0.93 -5.66
CA ASN A 378 7.00 -0.64 -4.32
C ASN A 378 5.58 -1.22 -4.16
N ASP A 379 4.77 -1.16 -5.21
CA ASP A 379 3.42 -1.71 -5.20
C ASP A 379 3.44 -3.25 -5.12
N PHE A 380 4.52 -3.90 -5.57
CA PHE A 380 4.65 -5.35 -5.54
C PHE A 380 5.41 -5.89 -4.33
N THR A 381 6.17 -5.06 -3.62
CA THR A 381 6.93 -5.42 -2.42
C THR A 381 6.23 -5.05 -1.12
N PHE A 382 5.19 -4.20 -1.16
CA PHE A 382 4.50 -3.67 0.03
C PHE A 382 5.47 -3.11 1.10
N SER A 383 6.65 -2.65 0.68
CA SER A 383 7.58 -1.88 1.52
C SER A 383 6.92 -0.54 1.81
N SER A 384 6.26 -0.52 2.97
CA SER A 384 5.29 0.46 3.40
C SER A 384 5.99 1.78 3.73
N ASN A 385 5.86 2.75 2.84
CA ASN A 385 5.86 4.15 3.22
C ASN A 385 4.90 4.87 2.27
N ARG A 386 3.65 5.05 2.71
CA ARG A 386 2.63 5.79 1.96
C ARG A 386 3.09 7.21 1.63
N ALA A 387 3.95 7.80 2.46
CA ALA A 387 4.64 9.04 2.16
C ALA A 387 5.67 8.95 1.03
N ASN A 388 6.36 7.82 0.83
CA ASN A 388 7.31 7.67 -0.29
C ASN A 388 6.59 7.55 -1.64
N ARG A 389 5.29 7.24 -1.63
CA ARG A 389 4.42 7.19 -2.82
C ARG A 389 3.61 8.47 -3.03
N ALA A 390 3.65 9.42 -2.09
CA ALA A 390 2.93 10.68 -2.21
C ALA A 390 3.51 11.53 -3.34
N LYS A 391 2.63 12.21 -4.08
CA LYS A 391 3.04 13.16 -5.13
C LYS A 391 3.91 14.24 -4.48
N LEU A 392 5.08 14.48 -5.06
CA LEU A 392 5.93 15.62 -4.68
C LEU A 392 5.28 16.90 -5.19
N LEU A 393 5.18 17.89 -4.33
CA LEU A 393 4.78 19.25 -4.69
C LEU A 393 5.89 19.84 -5.55
N THR A 394 5.60 20.06 -6.83
CA THR A 394 6.52 20.71 -7.78
C THR A 394 6.10 22.15 -8.02
N ILE A 395 7.06 23.00 -8.42
CA ILE A 395 6.83 24.43 -8.68
C ILE A 395 5.78 24.64 -9.80
N ASN A 396 5.55 23.62 -10.64
CA ASN A 396 4.63 23.65 -11.79
C ASN A 396 3.26 22.99 -11.52
N ASP A 397 2.94 22.65 -10.26
CA ASP A 397 1.61 22.11 -9.95
C ASP A 397 0.56 23.22 -9.99
N ASP A 398 -0.23 23.25 -11.07
CA ASP A 398 -1.29 24.26 -11.37
C ASP A 398 -2.26 24.54 -10.21
N GLU A 399 -2.48 23.57 -9.32
CA GLU A 399 -3.37 23.71 -8.15
C GLU A 399 -2.80 24.65 -7.06
N TYR A 400 -1.48 24.85 -7.05
CA TYR A 400 -0.74 25.65 -6.06
C TYR A 400 0.23 26.68 -6.68
N SER A 401 0.40 26.70 -8.01
CA SER A 401 1.22 27.70 -8.73
C SER A 401 0.54 29.08 -8.76
N ASP A 402 -0.79 29.12 -8.76
CA ASP A 402 -1.62 30.33 -8.80
C ASP A 402 -1.94 30.89 -7.41
N ILE A 403 -1.14 30.57 -6.37
CA ILE A 403 -1.37 31.11 -5.02
C ILE A 403 -1.20 32.64 -5.07
N ILE A 404 -2.34 33.30 -5.21
CA ILE A 404 -2.52 34.71 -4.96
C ILE A 404 -1.95 34.96 -3.57
N ASN A 405 -0.83 35.69 -3.54
CA ASN A 405 -0.04 36.05 -2.36
C ASN A 405 -0.78 36.99 -1.37
N ILE A 406 -2.10 37.08 -1.47
CA ILE A 406 -2.95 37.95 -0.68
C ILE A 406 -3.60 37.09 0.41
N LEU A 407 -3.13 37.29 1.64
CA LEU A 407 -3.71 36.66 2.81
C LEU A 407 -4.83 37.55 3.36
N ASP A 408 -5.97 36.93 3.65
CA ASP A 408 -7.08 37.60 4.30
C ASP A 408 -6.98 37.42 5.82
N HIS A 409 -6.80 38.53 6.54
CA HIS A 409 -6.64 38.53 7.98
C HIS A 409 -7.91 38.95 8.74
N THR A 410 -9.07 38.98 8.07
CA THR A 410 -10.36 39.25 8.73
C THR A 410 -10.68 38.20 9.79
N ASN A 411 -11.33 38.63 10.88
CA ASN A 411 -11.75 37.78 12.00
C ASN A 411 -10.61 36.99 12.70
N VAL A 412 -9.37 37.47 12.57
CA VAL A 412 -8.21 36.90 13.28
C VAL A 412 -7.94 37.72 14.55
N PRO A 413 -7.60 37.07 15.69
CA PRO A 413 -7.16 37.79 16.88
C PRO A 413 -5.97 38.71 16.59
N LEU A 414 -5.94 39.88 17.22
CA LEU A 414 -4.85 40.86 17.04
C LEU A 414 -3.88 40.80 18.23
N PHE A 415 -2.62 41.13 17.97
CA PHE A 415 -1.59 41.36 19.00
C PHE A 415 -0.61 42.45 18.60
N GLN A 416 0.12 42.97 19.59
CA GLN A 416 1.15 43.96 19.35
C GLN A 416 2.37 43.34 18.67
N CYS A 417 2.60 43.70 17.41
CA CYS A 417 3.73 43.21 16.64
C CYS A 417 5.03 43.89 17.05
N ALA A 418 6.10 43.13 17.23
CA ALA A 418 7.43 43.65 17.56
C ALA A 418 8.14 44.36 16.39
N ILE A 419 7.62 44.25 15.16
CA ILE A 419 8.21 44.88 13.96
C ILE A 419 7.54 46.22 13.67
N CYS A 420 6.22 46.23 13.41
CA CYS A 420 5.51 47.47 13.12
C CYS A 420 5.06 48.23 14.37
N MET A 421 5.16 47.63 15.56
CA MET A 421 4.73 48.20 16.84
C MET A 421 3.22 48.49 16.94
N GLU A 422 2.43 48.03 15.97
CA GLU A 422 0.97 48.16 15.91
C GLU A 422 0.26 46.83 16.22
N GLN A 423 -1.06 46.91 16.42
CA GLN A 423 -1.92 45.73 16.53
C GLN A 423 -2.04 45.08 15.14
N GLY A 424 -1.53 43.85 15.01
CA GLY A 424 -1.59 43.08 13.77
C GLY A 424 -2.16 41.67 14.00
N PRO A 425 -2.56 40.98 12.93
CA PRO A 425 -3.20 39.68 13.02
C PRO A 425 -2.24 38.59 13.47
N PHE A 426 -2.73 37.71 14.34
CA PHE A 426 -2.04 36.49 14.72
C PHE A 426 -1.82 35.56 13.52
N VAL A 427 -0.64 34.94 13.50
CA VAL A 427 -0.28 33.84 12.62
C VAL A 427 0.43 32.78 13.43
N LEU A 428 0.40 31.53 12.97
CA LEU A 428 1.13 30.45 13.62
C LEU A 428 2.48 30.29 12.92
N TRP A 429 3.56 30.36 13.69
CA TRP A 429 4.92 30.15 13.19
C TRP A 429 5.34 28.70 13.43
N LEU A 430 5.98 28.10 12.43
CA LEU A 430 6.30 26.68 12.41
C LEU A 430 7.78 26.45 12.09
N LYS A 431 8.37 25.42 12.70
CA LYS A 431 9.69 24.88 12.34
C LYS A 431 9.58 23.45 11.82
N ILE A 432 10.58 23.02 11.05
CA ILE A 432 10.66 21.65 10.51
C ILE A 432 10.84 20.68 11.69
N PRO A 433 10.10 19.55 11.72
CA PRO A 433 10.31 18.49 12.71
C PRO A 433 11.74 17.97 12.67
N ASN A 434 12.29 17.56 13.81
CA ASN A 434 13.64 16.99 13.86
C ASN A 434 13.77 15.71 13.02
N ASN A 435 12.67 14.96 12.90
CA ASN A 435 12.59 13.76 12.09
C ASN A 435 11.30 13.79 11.25
N LEU A 436 11.43 13.86 9.92
CA LEU A 436 10.27 13.84 9.03
C LEU A 436 9.50 12.52 9.08
N ASN A 437 10.10 11.42 9.57
CA ASN A 437 9.35 10.18 9.75
C ASN A 437 8.28 10.31 10.84
N ASP A 438 8.38 11.29 11.75
CA ASP A 438 7.40 11.52 12.81
C ASP A 438 6.09 12.13 12.28
N THR A 439 6.09 12.60 11.04
CA THR A 439 4.92 13.18 10.34
C THR A 439 4.52 12.39 9.10
N THR A 440 5.36 11.45 8.65
CA THR A 440 5.19 10.77 7.36
C THR A 440 5.15 9.24 7.45
N ASN A 441 5.27 8.67 8.64
CA ASN A 441 5.09 7.23 8.84
C ASN A 441 3.62 6.81 8.71
N ASP A 442 3.38 5.54 8.38
CA ASP A 442 2.03 5.04 8.11
C ASP A 442 1.08 5.12 9.32
N PHE A 443 1.61 5.07 10.55
CA PHE A 443 0.80 5.24 11.76
C PHE A 443 0.19 6.65 11.81
N ILE A 444 1.01 7.69 11.65
CA ILE A 444 0.58 9.09 11.67
C ILE A 444 -0.35 9.41 10.50
N ILE A 445 -0.12 8.79 9.34
CA ILE A 445 -1.01 8.95 8.19
C ILE A 445 -2.39 8.36 8.47
N ASN A 446 -2.47 7.23 9.19
CA ASN A 446 -3.72 6.54 9.49
C ASN A 446 -4.43 7.13 10.72
N PHE A 447 -3.68 7.67 11.67
CA PHE A 447 -4.18 8.23 12.93
C PHE A 447 -3.61 9.64 13.17
N PRO A 448 -3.91 10.61 12.29
CA PRO A 448 -3.30 11.94 12.32
C PRO A 448 -3.72 12.80 13.52
N LEU A 449 -4.62 12.29 14.37
CA LEU A 449 -5.11 12.95 15.59
C LEU A 449 -4.66 12.24 16.88
N GLU A 450 -3.92 11.13 16.82
CA GLU A 450 -3.51 10.37 18.01
C GLU A 450 -2.38 11.02 18.83
N GLY A 451 -1.98 12.25 18.49
CA GLY A 451 -0.91 12.96 19.18
C GLY A 451 0.47 12.46 18.80
N ASN A 452 1.47 13.34 18.80
CA ASN A 452 2.87 12.95 18.73
C ASN A 452 3.71 13.95 19.51
N GLU A 453 4.20 13.53 20.68
CA GLU A 453 4.97 14.38 21.60
C GLU A 453 6.21 15.01 20.93
N ASN A 454 6.80 14.33 19.94
CA ASN A 454 7.95 14.84 19.19
C ASN A 454 7.61 16.07 18.33
N LEU A 455 6.32 16.26 17.98
CA LEU A 455 5.86 17.33 17.11
C LEU A 455 5.42 18.59 17.86
N ILE A 456 5.25 18.54 19.19
CA ILE A 456 4.85 19.70 20.04
C ILE A 456 5.79 20.88 19.80
N ASN A 457 7.08 20.59 19.62
CA ASN A 457 8.12 21.58 19.39
C ASN A 457 8.05 22.24 18.01
N CYS A 458 7.17 21.81 17.10
CA CYS A 458 7.05 22.38 15.76
C CYS A 458 6.43 23.79 15.77
N ILE A 459 5.62 24.13 16.77
CA ILE A 459 5.09 25.49 16.96
C ILE A 459 6.17 26.32 17.66
N VAL A 460 6.50 27.49 17.08
CA VAL A 460 7.50 28.40 17.64
C VAL A 460 6.91 29.77 17.94
N SER A 461 7.40 30.41 19.00
CA SER A 461 6.97 31.76 19.35
C SER A 461 7.72 32.78 18.49
N ASN A 462 6.98 33.67 17.83
CA ASN A 462 7.56 34.79 17.11
C ASN A 462 6.58 35.98 17.10
N PRO A 463 6.92 37.12 17.72
CA PRO A 463 6.01 38.26 17.87
C PRO A 463 5.92 39.12 16.59
N VAL A 464 5.78 38.46 15.44
CA VAL A 464 5.67 39.09 14.11
C VAL A 464 4.28 38.80 13.56
N CYS A 465 3.49 39.85 13.30
CA CYS A 465 2.12 39.70 12.84
C CYS A 465 2.04 39.29 11.37
N GLY A 466 0.86 38.83 10.92
CA GLY A 466 0.63 38.38 9.55
C GLY A 466 0.96 39.42 8.48
N PHE A 467 0.73 40.71 8.75
CA PHE A 467 1.09 41.79 7.82
C PHE A 467 2.61 41.94 7.64
N CYS A 468 3.40 41.71 8.70
CA CYS A 468 4.85 41.82 8.67
C CYS A 468 5.55 40.51 8.30
N ALA A 469 4.88 39.36 8.43
CA ALA A 469 5.48 38.04 8.35
C ALA A 469 6.22 37.77 7.04
N LYS A 470 5.62 38.12 5.89
CA LYS A 470 6.25 37.90 4.58
C LYS A 470 7.52 38.75 4.38
N SER A 471 7.44 40.04 4.73
CA SER A 471 8.58 40.95 4.65
C SER A 471 9.71 40.52 5.60
N TYR A 472 9.35 40.04 6.79
CA TYR A 472 10.29 39.49 7.76
C TYR A 472 11.04 38.27 7.22
N ILE A 473 10.33 37.32 6.61
CA ILE A 473 10.93 36.14 5.98
C ILE A 473 11.92 36.55 4.88
N ASN A 474 11.49 37.42 3.96
CA ASN A 474 12.33 37.88 2.85
C ASN A 474 13.61 38.57 3.34
N ALA A 475 13.52 39.39 4.40
CA ALA A 475 14.68 40.08 4.97
C ALA A 475 15.65 39.13 5.69
N THR A 476 15.13 38.07 6.31
CA THR A 476 15.93 37.18 7.17
C THR A 476 16.63 36.08 6.38
N ILE A 477 15.94 35.49 5.39
CA ILE A 477 16.49 34.43 4.53
C ILE A 477 17.68 34.95 3.72
N ASN A 478 17.59 36.17 3.17
CA ASN A 478 18.65 36.76 2.34
C ASN A 478 19.98 36.97 3.08
N ASN A 479 19.98 37.00 4.42
CA ASN A 479 21.16 37.26 5.22
C ASN A 479 21.83 36.00 5.78
N SER A 480 21.12 34.87 5.86
CA SER A 480 21.60 33.69 6.61
C SER A 480 21.22 32.33 6.03
N ASN A 481 20.49 32.27 4.90
CA ASN A 481 19.91 31.04 4.32
C ASN A 481 19.05 30.21 5.29
N GLN A 482 18.78 30.71 6.50
CA GLN A 482 17.98 30.06 7.52
C GLN A 482 17.01 31.08 8.11
N LEU A 483 15.73 30.74 8.17
CA LEU A 483 14.76 31.60 8.85
C LEU A 483 14.91 31.41 10.36
N ILE A 484 15.16 32.51 11.07
CA ILE A 484 15.18 32.54 12.54
C ILE A 484 14.06 33.44 13.06
N THR A 485 13.55 33.17 14.25
CA THR A 485 12.59 34.04 14.95
C THR A 485 13.31 35.25 15.57
N LEU A 486 12.56 36.24 16.05
CA LEU A 486 13.13 37.37 16.81
C LEU A 486 13.85 36.91 18.09
N TYR A 487 13.48 35.76 18.63
CA TYR A 487 14.13 35.12 19.76
C TYR A 487 15.33 34.23 19.37
N ARG A 488 15.72 34.26 18.08
CA ARG A 488 16.84 33.48 17.51
C ARG A 488 16.62 31.96 17.55
N GLU A 489 15.38 31.53 17.51
CA GLU A 489 15.04 30.11 17.33
C GLU A 489 14.90 29.77 15.85
N SER A 490 15.22 28.53 15.46
CA SER A 490 15.02 28.08 14.08
C SER A 490 13.55 28.04 13.72
N CYS A 491 13.20 28.57 12.54
CA CYS A 491 11.85 28.64 12.01
C CYS A 491 11.88 28.27 10.52
N ALA A 492 10.74 27.89 9.97
CA ALA A 492 10.62 27.48 8.57
C ALA A 492 9.54 28.26 7.82
N GLY A 493 8.50 28.74 8.51
CA GLY A 493 7.48 29.58 7.90
C GLY A 493 6.35 29.92 8.84
N PHE A 494 5.26 30.43 8.27
CA PHE A 494 4.04 30.76 9.01
C PHE A 494 2.79 30.34 8.25
N ILE A 495 1.69 30.18 8.97
CA ILE A 495 0.36 29.96 8.40
C ILE A 495 -0.66 30.98 8.95
N PRO A 496 -1.61 31.46 8.13
CA PRO A 496 -2.72 32.29 8.60
C PRO A 496 -3.70 31.45 9.45
N LEU A 497 -4.45 32.10 10.34
CA LEU A 497 -5.45 31.41 11.18
C LEU A 497 -6.86 31.37 10.57
N ASN A 498 -7.21 32.30 9.67
CA ASN A 498 -8.52 32.31 9.03
C ASN A 498 -8.57 31.34 7.83
N TRP A 499 -8.87 30.07 8.10
CA TRP A 499 -8.97 29.02 7.09
C TRP A 499 -10.33 28.94 6.38
N SER A 500 -11.28 29.82 6.73
CA SER A 500 -12.57 29.91 6.02
C SER A 500 -12.41 30.43 4.59
N ILE A 501 -11.33 31.17 4.32
CA ILE A 501 -10.99 31.70 3.01
C ILE A 501 -10.12 30.70 2.24
N GLU A 502 -10.50 30.39 1.01
CA GLU A 502 -9.83 29.38 0.20
C GLU A 502 -8.35 29.70 -0.08
N SER A 503 -8.01 30.96 -0.36
CA SER A 503 -6.62 31.39 -0.60
C SER A 503 -5.73 31.14 0.62
N ASN A 504 -6.21 31.49 1.82
CA ASN A 504 -5.51 31.22 3.07
C ASN A 504 -5.32 29.73 3.31
N ARG A 505 -6.35 28.92 3.04
CA ARG A 505 -6.29 27.46 3.19
C ARG A 505 -5.27 26.84 2.23
N LYS A 506 -5.24 27.29 0.96
CA LYS A 506 -4.24 26.83 -0.03
C LYS A 506 -2.83 27.23 0.37
N PHE A 507 -2.63 28.48 0.80
CA PHE A 507 -1.35 28.95 1.32
C PHE A 507 -0.89 28.13 2.52
N ALA A 508 -1.77 27.93 3.51
CA ALA A 508 -1.46 27.16 4.70
C ALA A 508 -1.09 25.70 4.36
N ASN A 509 -1.87 25.03 3.51
CA ASN A 509 -1.57 23.67 3.07
C ASN A 509 -0.20 23.58 2.37
N ASN A 510 0.13 24.53 1.48
CA ASN A 510 1.43 24.56 0.81
C ASN A 510 2.58 24.65 1.83
N ILE A 511 2.51 25.61 2.76
CA ILE A 511 3.51 25.76 3.82
C ILE A 511 3.60 24.49 4.69
N LEU A 512 2.47 23.88 5.03
CA LEU A 512 2.47 22.65 5.84
C LEU A 512 3.08 21.46 5.08
N TYR A 513 2.85 21.31 3.78
CA TYR A 513 3.52 20.27 2.99
C TYR A 513 5.03 20.47 2.99
N GLN A 514 5.49 21.71 2.81
CA GLN A 514 6.92 22.04 2.83
C GLN A 514 7.55 21.71 4.20
N ILE A 515 6.91 22.15 5.28
CA ILE A 515 7.48 22.06 6.64
C ILE A 515 7.33 20.66 7.24
N LEU A 516 6.12 20.09 7.20
CA LEU A 516 5.83 18.85 7.92
C LEU A 516 6.09 17.61 7.08
N THR A 517 6.12 17.67 5.76
CA THR A 517 6.16 16.45 4.93
C THR A 517 7.33 16.39 3.95
N GLY A 518 8.19 17.41 3.94
CA GLY A 518 9.29 17.51 2.97
C GLY A 518 8.79 17.60 1.53
N ASN A 519 7.74 18.41 1.29
CA ASN A 519 7.09 18.62 -0.01
C ASN A 519 6.21 17.46 -0.51
N LYS A 520 5.78 16.52 0.35
CA LYS A 520 4.90 15.41 -0.03
C LYS A 520 3.43 15.79 0.17
N ILE A 521 2.62 15.74 -0.88
CA ILE A 521 1.20 16.07 -0.76
C ILE A 521 0.47 14.94 -0.02
N LEU A 522 0.01 15.21 1.21
CA LEU A 522 -0.67 14.26 2.08
C LEU A 522 -2.07 14.75 2.48
N HIS A 523 -3.11 13.95 2.22
CA HIS A 523 -4.51 14.35 2.44
C HIS A 523 -4.88 14.68 3.91
N HIS A 524 -4.08 14.23 4.89
CA HIS A 524 -4.35 14.41 6.32
C HIS A 524 -3.57 15.56 6.96
N ILE A 525 -2.86 16.38 6.18
CA ILE A 525 -1.95 17.42 6.70
C ILE A 525 -2.60 18.39 7.70
N GLN A 526 -3.89 18.68 7.49
CA GLN A 526 -4.66 19.57 8.36
C GLN A 526 -4.97 18.91 9.70
N MET A 527 -5.30 17.61 9.69
CA MET A 527 -5.54 16.84 10.91
C MET A 527 -4.26 16.72 11.72
N LEU A 528 -3.11 16.51 11.05
CA LEU A 528 -1.80 16.49 11.71
C LEU A 528 -1.50 17.81 12.42
N LEU A 529 -1.75 18.95 11.78
CA LEU A 529 -1.60 20.25 12.44
C LEU A 529 -2.51 20.39 13.67
N LEU A 530 -3.77 19.95 13.58
CA LEU A 530 -4.70 20.00 14.71
C LEU A 530 -4.21 19.15 15.88
N SER A 531 -3.63 17.97 15.62
CA SER A 531 -3.00 17.13 16.65
C SER A 531 -1.87 17.87 17.36
N ILE A 532 -0.98 18.53 16.61
CA ILE A 532 0.13 19.31 17.20
C ILE A 532 -0.41 20.42 18.12
N ILE A 533 -1.50 21.09 17.72
CA ILE A 533 -2.13 22.15 18.51
C ILE A 533 -2.80 21.59 19.78
N ASP A 534 -3.42 20.41 19.69
CA ASP A 534 -4.10 19.78 20.83
C ASP A 534 -3.09 19.29 21.88
N ASP A 535 -1.99 18.70 21.43
CA ASP A 535 -0.88 18.29 22.31
C ASP A 535 -0.22 19.50 22.99
N TYR A 536 -0.14 20.65 22.32
CA TYR A 536 0.39 21.88 22.88
C TYR A 536 -0.47 22.44 24.03
N LYS A 537 -1.79 22.18 24.06
CA LYS A 537 -2.68 22.61 25.16
C LYS A 537 -2.63 21.70 26.38
N SER A 538 -2.10 20.49 26.23
CA SER A 538 -2.07 19.46 27.26
C SER A 538 -0.85 19.55 28.18
N ASN A 539 0.10 20.42 27.85
CA ASN A 539 1.24 20.86 28.68
C ASN A 539 1.02 22.28 29.18
#